data_AF-C1CWQ8-F1
#
_entry.id   AF-C1CWQ8-F1
#
_cell.length_a   1.000
_cell.length_b   1.000
_cell.length_c   1.000
_cell.angle_alpha   90.00
_cell.angle_beta   90.00
_cell.angle_gamma   90.00
#
_symmetry.space_group_name_H-M   'P 1'
#
loop_
_entity.id
_entity.type
_entity.pdbx_description
1 polymer ?
#
loop_
_entity_poly.entity_id
_entity_poly.type
_entity_poly.pdbx_seq_one_letter_code
_entity_poly.pdbx_strand_id
1 'polypeptide(L)'
;MPKLMLLLASLLTGCTFVAPARDNAQWTTTVHDVQVTWRWVTPGALVRRQGAPFAGYTMTGPLARKCVVDIDPTLSRGDLVRVAAHEYGHCAAGWYLKLGANTEGLSAYHQQIWESWPERYAQAYLAACGNSLKPLGWKDIVESKCTQAPNPRTFNP
;
A
#
# COMPACT_ATOMS: atom_id res chain seq x y z
N MET A 1 -53.14 -20.52 7.28
CA MET A 1 -52.17 -19.66 7.99
C MET A 1 -50.85 -19.55 7.20
N PRO A 2 -50.75 -18.74 6.12
CA PRO A 2 -49.50 -18.60 5.37
C PRO A 2 -48.81 -17.23 5.53
N LYS A 3 -49.44 -16.26 6.22
CA LYS A 3 -48.95 -14.88 6.30
C LYS A 3 -47.69 -14.68 7.16
N LEU A 4 -47.36 -15.62 8.05
CA LEU A 4 -46.21 -15.47 8.95
C LEU A 4 -44.87 -15.87 8.30
N MET A 5 -44.89 -16.71 7.26
CA MET A 5 -43.67 -17.17 6.58
C MET A 5 -43.09 -16.14 5.59
N LEU A 6 -43.89 -15.20 5.08
CA LEU A 6 -43.39 -14.20 4.13
C LEU A 6 -42.57 -13.07 4.78
N LEU A 7 -42.78 -12.76 6.06
CA LEU A 7 -42.01 -11.70 6.74
C LEU A 7 -40.58 -12.13 7.11
N LEU A 8 -40.34 -13.42 7.34
CA LEU A 8 -39.01 -13.92 7.74
C LEU A 8 -38.03 -13.96 6.55
N ALA A 9 -38.54 -14.08 5.32
CA ALA A 9 -37.73 -14.09 4.10
C ALA A 9 -37.21 -12.68 3.72
N SER A 10 -37.86 -11.61 4.18
CA SER A 10 -37.44 -10.23 3.88
C SER A 10 -36.26 -9.76 4.76
N LEU A 11 -36.11 -10.35 5.94
CA LEU A 11 -35.06 -10.04 6.93
C LEU A 11 -33.71 -10.71 6.62
N LEU A 12 -33.66 -11.58 5.61
CA LEU A 12 -32.46 -12.22 5.08
C LEU A 12 -31.93 -11.53 3.82
N THR A 13 -32.43 -10.33 3.47
CA THR A 13 -31.82 -9.50 2.43
C THR A 13 -30.41 -9.14 2.86
N GLY A 14 -29.47 -9.88 2.26
CA GLY A 14 -28.11 -10.04 2.73
C GLY A 14 -27.36 -8.72 2.89
N CYS A 15 -26.44 -8.73 3.84
CA CYS A 15 -25.29 -7.83 3.82
C CYS A 15 -24.61 -7.98 2.47
N THR A 16 -24.94 -7.09 1.53
CA THR A 16 -24.14 -6.91 0.33
C THR A 16 -22.84 -6.30 0.82
N PHE A 17 -21.83 -7.15 1.00
CA PHE A 17 -20.45 -6.70 1.16
C PHE A 17 -20.04 -6.07 -0.17
N VAL A 18 -20.41 -4.80 -0.36
CA VAL A 18 -19.86 -4.00 -1.43
C VAL A 18 -18.40 -3.79 -1.05
N ALA A 19 -17.50 -4.44 -1.78
CA ALA A 19 -16.08 -4.20 -1.64
C ALA A 19 -15.86 -2.68 -1.80
N PRO A 20 -15.18 -2.02 -0.84
CA PRO A 20 -14.95 -0.58 -0.94
C PRO A 20 -14.27 -0.28 -2.28
N ALA A 21 -14.58 0.86 -2.90
CA ALA A 21 -14.12 1.18 -4.25
C ALA A 21 -12.60 0.99 -4.46
N ARG A 22 -11.80 1.10 -3.39
CA ARG A 22 -10.36 0.80 -3.35
C ARG A 22 -10.01 -0.62 -3.84
N ASP A 23 -10.86 -1.62 -3.64
CA ASP A 23 -10.60 -3.05 -3.84
C ASP A 23 -10.62 -3.47 -5.34
N ASN A 24 -11.08 -2.60 -6.25
CA ASN A 24 -10.99 -2.77 -7.72
C ASN A 24 -10.34 -1.55 -8.39
N ALA A 25 -9.64 -0.72 -7.61
CA ALA A 25 -9.20 0.59 -8.09
C ALA A 25 -7.72 0.62 -8.43
N GLN A 26 -7.46 1.36 -9.51
CA GLN A 26 -6.22 2.06 -9.72
C GLN A 26 -6.47 3.54 -9.51
N TRP A 27 -5.60 4.22 -8.77
CA TRP A 27 -5.64 5.68 -8.64
C TRP A 27 -4.22 6.22 -8.49
N THR A 28 -4.08 7.53 -8.70
CA THR A 28 -2.79 8.20 -8.62
C THR A 28 -2.81 9.27 -7.54
N THR A 29 -1.77 9.30 -6.72
CA THR A 29 -1.54 10.36 -5.73
C THR A 29 -0.21 11.03 -6.00
N THR A 30 0.02 12.19 -5.40
CA THR A 30 1.34 12.83 -5.38
C THR A 30 1.68 13.14 -3.93
N VAL A 31 2.79 12.59 -3.46
CA VAL A 31 3.26 12.73 -2.08
C VAL A 31 4.73 13.11 -2.15
N HIS A 32 5.09 14.28 -1.60
CA HIS A 32 6.45 14.84 -1.66
C HIS A 32 7.07 14.71 -3.05
N ASP A 33 6.46 15.30 -4.08
CA ASP A 33 6.94 15.32 -5.48
C ASP A 33 7.07 13.95 -6.18
N VAL A 34 6.63 12.87 -5.53
CA VAL A 34 6.59 11.52 -6.09
C VAL A 34 5.15 11.20 -6.50
N GLN A 35 4.92 10.96 -7.78
CA GLN A 35 3.64 10.50 -8.30
C GLN A 35 3.54 8.98 -8.14
N VAL A 36 2.53 8.51 -7.43
CA VAL A 36 2.34 7.09 -7.12
C VAL A 36 1.04 6.62 -7.74
N THR A 37 1.12 5.63 -8.62
CA THR A 37 -0.05 4.90 -9.10
C THR A 37 -0.23 3.67 -8.24
N TRP A 38 -1.26 3.69 -7.41
CA TRP A 38 -1.63 2.56 -6.56
C TRP A 38 -2.52 1.62 -7.35
N ARG A 39 -2.26 0.32 -7.24
CA ARG A 39 -3.08 -0.73 -7.86
C ARG A 39 -3.40 -1.77 -6.81
N TRP A 40 -4.69 -1.92 -6.55
CA TRP A 40 -5.19 -3.06 -5.81
C TRP A 40 -5.22 -4.25 -6.77
N VAL A 41 -4.29 -5.19 -6.62
CA VAL A 41 -4.19 -6.32 -7.56
C VAL A 41 -5.11 -7.46 -7.16
N THR A 42 -5.31 -8.40 -8.09
CA THR A 42 -6.06 -9.63 -7.82
C THR A 42 -5.53 -10.29 -6.53
N PRO A 43 -6.39 -10.65 -5.57
CA PRO A 43 -5.97 -11.31 -4.33
C PRO A 43 -5.08 -12.54 -4.60
N GLY A 44 -3.89 -12.58 -4.00
CA GLY A 44 -2.94 -13.67 -4.14
C GLY A 44 -2.13 -13.64 -5.43
N ALA A 45 -2.21 -12.58 -6.24
CA ALA A 45 -1.51 -12.49 -7.52
C ALA A 45 -0.05 -12.02 -7.40
N LEU A 46 0.37 -11.44 -6.26
CA LEU A 46 1.77 -11.05 -6.05
C LEU A 46 2.63 -12.26 -5.64
N VAL A 47 2.70 -13.27 -6.52
CA VAL A 47 3.57 -14.44 -6.39
C VAL A 47 4.62 -14.37 -7.49
N ARG A 48 5.89 -14.23 -7.13
CA ARG A 48 6.99 -14.39 -8.09
C ARG A 48 7.26 -15.88 -8.29
N ARG A 49 7.67 -16.27 -9.51
CA ARG A 49 7.71 -17.65 -10.04
C ARG A 49 8.38 -18.73 -9.16
N GLN A 50 9.10 -18.38 -8.09
CA GLN A 50 9.70 -19.31 -7.12
C GLN A 50 9.83 -18.69 -5.70
N GLY A 51 9.05 -17.64 -5.36
CA GLY A 51 9.24 -16.85 -4.13
C GLY A 51 8.05 -16.90 -3.16
N ALA A 52 8.28 -16.44 -1.94
CA ALA A 52 7.21 -16.14 -0.99
C ALA A 52 6.28 -15.05 -1.57
N PRO A 53 4.97 -15.10 -1.26
CA PRO A 53 4.03 -14.09 -1.76
C PRO A 53 4.31 -12.74 -1.08
N PHE A 54 4.16 -11.64 -1.84
CA PHE A 54 4.44 -10.28 -1.37
C PHE A 54 3.15 -9.56 -1.01
N ALA A 55 3.13 -8.82 0.11
CA ALA A 55 1.97 -8.01 0.49
C ALA A 55 1.85 -6.71 -0.33
N GLY A 56 2.97 -6.21 -0.82
CA GLY A 56 3.08 -5.07 -1.71
C GLY A 56 4.27 -5.24 -2.66
N TYR A 57 4.27 -4.48 -3.75
CA TYR A 57 5.40 -4.44 -4.67
C TYR A 57 5.50 -3.09 -5.39
N THR A 58 6.70 -2.52 -5.39
CA THR A 58 6.98 -1.23 -6.02
C THR A 58 7.75 -1.36 -7.32
N MET A 59 7.32 -0.59 -8.33
CA MET A 59 8.03 -0.39 -9.59
C MET A 59 8.31 1.10 -9.77
N THR A 60 9.58 1.49 -9.83
CA THR A 60 9.96 2.86 -10.14
C THR A 60 10.05 3.06 -11.66
N GLY A 61 9.44 4.13 -12.15
CA GLY A 61 9.55 4.56 -13.55
C GLY A 61 10.85 5.33 -13.81
N PRO A 62 11.10 5.75 -15.07
CA PRO A 62 12.27 6.53 -15.43
C PRO A 62 12.44 7.78 -14.56
N LEU A 63 13.67 8.04 -14.11
CA LEU A 63 14.02 9.14 -13.19
C LEU A 63 13.33 9.08 -11.82
N ALA A 64 12.60 8.00 -11.51
CA ALA A 64 11.96 7.68 -10.23
C ALA A 64 10.96 8.72 -9.67
N ARG A 65 10.54 9.73 -10.45
CA ARG A 65 9.46 10.68 -10.05
C ARG A 65 8.06 10.07 -10.14
N LYS A 66 7.94 8.94 -10.84
CA LYS A 66 6.71 8.18 -11.00
C LYS A 66 6.99 6.76 -10.55
N CYS A 67 6.09 6.17 -9.78
CA CYS A 67 6.14 4.77 -9.42
C CYS A 67 4.75 4.14 -9.49
N VAL A 68 4.74 2.81 -9.60
CA VAL A 68 3.54 1.99 -9.45
C VAL A 68 3.72 1.15 -8.19
N VAL A 69 2.71 1.15 -7.34
CA VAL A 69 2.66 0.31 -6.14
C VAL A 69 1.50 -0.66 -6.29
N ASP A 70 1.82 -1.95 -6.35
CA ASP A 70 0.86 -3.03 -6.30
C ASP A 70 0.65 -3.46 -4.85
N ILE A 71 -0.60 -3.66 -4.45
CA ILE A 71 -0.97 -4.13 -3.12
C ILE A 71 -1.79 -5.40 -3.24
N ASP A 72 -1.38 -6.47 -2.56
CA ASP A 72 -2.14 -7.71 -2.48
C ASP A 72 -3.06 -7.68 -1.25
N PRO A 73 -4.40 -7.65 -1.43
CA PRO A 73 -5.34 -7.64 -0.31
C PRO A 73 -5.26 -8.87 0.59
N THR A 74 -4.84 -10.02 0.07
CA THR A 74 -4.83 -11.28 0.83
C THR A 74 -3.86 -11.17 2.00
N LEU A 75 -2.73 -10.49 1.79
CA LEU A 75 -1.65 -10.41 2.74
C LEU A 75 -1.57 -9.06 3.47
N SER A 76 -2.02 -7.97 2.82
CA SER A 76 -1.91 -6.62 3.38
C SER A 76 -3.07 -6.23 4.30
N ARG A 77 -4.22 -6.91 4.29
CA ARG A 77 -5.45 -6.45 4.99
C ARG A 77 -5.25 -6.15 6.49
N GLY A 78 -4.44 -6.93 7.20
CA GLY A 78 -4.18 -6.71 8.62
C GLY A 78 -3.19 -5.58 8.93
N ASP A 79 -2.46 -5.10 7.93
CA ASP A 79 -1.29 -4.22 8.10
C ASP A 79 -1.13 -3.24 6.92
N LEU A 80 -2.24 -2.89 6.29
CA LEU A 80 -2.28 -2.21 4.99
C LEU A 80 -1.54 -0.87 5.02
N VAL A 81 -1.66 -0.15 6.14
CA VAL A 81 -1.03 1.16 6.30
C VAL A 81 0.49 1.03 6.31
N ARG A 82 1.03 0.04 7.03
CA ARG A 82 2.48 -0.20 7.03
C ARG A 82 2.94 -0.62 5.66
N VAL A 83 2.24 -1.57 5.01
CA VAL A 83 2.59 -2.04 3.67
C VAL A 83 2.58 -0.89 2.68
N ALA A 84 1.51 -0.09 2.61
CA ALA A 84 1.44 1.05 1.69
C ALA A 84 2.52 2.11 1.98
N ALA A 85 2.81 2.39 3.26
CA ALA A 85 3.89 3.31 3.63
C ALA A 85 5.28 2.76 3.27
N HIS A 86 5.49 1.45 3.46
CA HIS A 86 6.70 0.74 3.08
C HIS A 86 6.92 0.81 1.56
N GLU A 87 5.91 0.48 0.77
CA GLU A 87 5.99 0.56 -0.69
C GLU A 87 6.17 1.99 -1.20
N TYR A 88 5.52 2.98 -0.58
CA TYR A 88 5.84 4.38 -0.87
C TYR A 88 7.29 4.72 -0.53
N GLY A 89 7.83 4.12 0.53
CA GLY A 89 9.23 4.24 0.89
C GLY A 89 10.15 3.82 -0.27
N HIS A 90 9.86 2.72 -0.96
CA HIS A 90 10.59 2.30 -2.16
C HIS A 90 10.52 3.36 -3.27
N CYS A 91 9.34 3.94 -3.51
CA CYS A 91 9.19 5.04 -4.48
C CYS A 91 10.04 6.26 -4.11
N ALA A 92 10.00 6.66 -2.84
CA ALA A 92 10.71 7.82 -2.34
C ALA A 92 12.22 7.61 -2.33
N ALA A 93 12.70 6.42 -1.96
CA ALA A 93 14.10 6.04 -2.05
C ALA A 93 14.60 6.11 -3.51
N GLY A 94 13.79 5.67 -4.47
CA GLY A 94 14.13 5.82 -5.89
C GLY A 94 14.31 7.27 -6.30
N TRP A 95 13.41 8.17 -5.87
CA TRP A 95 13.49 9.57 -6.22
C TRP A 95 14.63 10.31 -5.49
N TYR A 96 14.71 10.16 -4.17
CA TYR A 96 15.58 10.97 -3.31
C TYR A 96 16.97 10.39 -3.11
N LEU A 97 17.10 9.06 -3.07
CA LEU A 97 18.38 8.37 -2.91
C LEU A 97 18.93 7.81 -4.22
N LYS A 98 18.18 7.92 -5.32
CA LYS A 98 18.54 7.39 -6.65
C LYS A 98 18.77 5.86 -6.64
N LEU A 99 18.10 5.16 -5.73
CA LEU A 99 18.14 3.70 -5.63
C LEU A 99 17.15 3.08 -6.64
N GLY A 100 17.64 2.24 -7.56
CA GLY A 100 16.76 1.52 -8.48
C GLY A 100 15.80 0.57 -7.73
N ALA A 101 14.61 0.30 -8.30
CA ALA A 101 13.67 -0.67 -7.74
C ALA A 101 13.98 -2.14 -8.08
N ASN A 102 15.01 -2.39 -8.89
CA ASN A 102 15.42 -3.75 -9.22
C ASN A 102 16.58 -4.18 -8.32
N THR A 103 16.30 -5.12 -7.41
CA THR A 103 17.29 -5.78 -6.55
C THR A 103 17.70 -7.16 -7.07
N GLU A 104 17.26 -7.53 -8.28
CA GLU A 104 17.63 -8.78 -8.93
C GLU A 104 19.15 -8.84 -9.16
N GLY A 105 19.78 -9.93 -8.73
CA GLY A 105 21.23 -10.10 -8.78
C GLY A 105 22.00 -9.46 -7.61
N LEU A 106 21.33 -8.74 -6.69
CA LEU A 106 21.96 -8.28 -5.45
C LEU A 106 22.16 -9.45 -4.47
N SER A 107 23.21 -9.38 -3.65
CA SER A 107 23.38 -10.33 -2.54
C SER A 107 22.31 -10.09 -1.46
N ALA A 108 22.04 -11.11 -0.65
CA ALA A 108 21.06 -11.03 0.45
C ALA A 108 21.31 -9.85 1.40
N TYR A 109 22.58 -9.53 1.67
CA TYR A 109 22.97 -8.37 2.46
C TYR A 109 22.50 -7.04 1.84
N HIS A 110 22.71 -6.86 0.53
CA HIS A 110 22.29 -5.65 -0.17
C HIS A 110 20.76 -5.54 -0.30
N GLN A 111 20.07 -6.68 -0.48
CA GLN A 111 18.60 -6.72 -0.43
C GLN A 111 18.09 -6.28 0.94
N GLN A 112 18.71 -6.76 2.02
CA GLN A 112 18.34 -6.36 3.39
C GLN A 112 18.53 -4.86 3.64
N ILE A 113 19.63 -4.28 3.15
CA ILE A 113 19.85 -2.83 3.25
C ILE A 113 18.77 -2.07 2.46
N TRP A 114 18.47 -2.54 1.25
CA TRP A 114 17.49 -1.90 0.39
C TRP A 114 16.08 -1.90 0.99
N GLU A 115 15.67 -2.98 1.66
CA GLU A 115 14.38 -3.07 2.39
C GLU A 115 14.37 -2.28 3.70
N SER A 116 15.54 -2.03 4.31
CA SER A 116 15.63 -1.39 5.63
C SER A 116 15.17 0.06 5.64
N TRP A 117 15.47 0.82 4.58
CA TRP A 117 15.07 2.22 4.47
C TRP A 117 13.55 2.41 4.35
N PRO A 118 12.84 1.72 3.43
CA PRO A 118 11.38 1.78 3.35
C PRO A 118 10.69 1.32 4.62
N GLU A 119 11.25 0.32 5.31
CA GLU A 119 10.72 -0.11 6.60
C GLU A 119 10.84 0.98 7.68
N ARG A 120 12.00 1.67 7.75
CA ARG A 120 12.16 2.83 8.64
C ARG A 120 11.19 3.95 8.30
N TYR A 121 10.97 4.21 7.01
CA TYR A 121 9.98 5.20 6.58
C TYR A 121 8.56 4.79 7.03
N ALA A 122 8.18 3.52 6.85
CA ALA A 122 6.87 3.00 7.27
C ALA A 122 6.66 3.14 8.79
N GLN A 123 7.68 2.84 9.58
CA GLN A 123 7.64 3.01 11.04
C GLN A 123 7.43 4.48 11.44
N ALA A 124 8.16 5.40 10.81
CA ALA A 124 7.99 6.82 11.06
C ALA A 124 6.64 7.35 10.57
N TYR A 125 6.11 6.82 9.47
CA TYR A 125 4.77 7.10 9.01
C TYR A 125 3.73 6.71 10.06
N LEU A 126 3.79 5.48 10.57
CA LEU A 126 2.87 5.00 11.59
C LEU A 126 2.97 5.82 12.88
N ALA A 127 4.19 6.20 13.28
CA ALA A 127 4.42 7.04 14.45
C ALA A 127 3.79 8.45 14.29
N ALA A 128 3.96 9.08 13.12
CA ALA A 128 3.47 10.43 12.87
C ALA A 128 1.97 10.48 12.53
N CYS A 129 1.51 9.56 11.69
CA CYS A 129 0.21 9.62 11.02
C CYS A 129 -0.81 8.61 11.57
N GLY A 130 -0.37 7.62 12.36
CA GLY A 130 -1.19 6.52 12.82
C GLY A 130 -1.62 5.59 11.68
N ASN A 131 -2.77 4.94 11.85
CA ASN A 131 -3.29 3.94 10.92
C ASN A 131 -4.17 4.55 9.80
N SER A 132 -3.87 5.78 9.37
CA SER A 132 -4.62 6.45 8.29
C SER A 132 -3.79 6.48 7.02
N LEU A 133 -4.40 6.16 5.88
CA LEU A 133 -3.79 6.26 4.55
C LEU A 133 -4.00 7.64 3.90
N LYS A 134 -4.80 8.54 4.51
CA LYS A 134 -5.08 9.88 3.95
C LYS A 134 -3.80 10.67 3.61
N PRO A 135 -2.74 10.66 4.45
CA PRO A 135 -1.48 11.36 4.13
C PRO A 135 -0.73 10.81 2.91
N LEU A 136 -1.01 9.58 2.49
CA LEU A 136 -0.51 9.03 1.21
C LEU A 136 -1.42 9.38 0.02
N GLY A 137 -2.46 10.18 0.25
CA GLY A 137 -3.45 10.62 -0.73
C GLY A 137 -4.60 9.63 -0.96
N TRP A 138 -4.76 8.62 -0.10
CA TRP A 138 -5.86 7.67 -0.22
C TRP A 138 -7.16 8.24 0.34
N LYS A 139 -8.29 7.78 -0.20
CA LYS A 139 -9.60 7.98 0.45
C LYS A 139 -9.75 6.94 1.56
N ASP A 140 -9.63 7.39 2.80
CA ASP A 140 -9.69 6.52 3.99
C ASP A 140 -10.69 7.08 5.02
N ILE A 141 -11.37 6.18 5.72
CA ILE A 141 -12.32 6.52 6.80
C ILE A 141 -11.59 6.81 8.10
N VAL A 142 -10.38 6.28 8.29
CA VAL A 142 -9.59 6.48 9.50
C VAL A 142 -9.01 7.89 9.50
N GLU A 143 -9.25 8.64 10.58
CA GLU A 143 -8.71 9.98 10.75
C GLU A 143 -7.19 9.96 10.94
N SER A 144 -6.49 10.93 10.33
CA SER A 144 -5.04 10.98 10.42
C SER A 144 -4.58 11.79 11.62
N LYS A 145 -3.47 11.36 12.23
CA LYS A 145 -2.77 12.13 13.27
C LYS A 145 -1.84 13.21 12.69
N CYS A 146 -1.59 13.18 11.39
CA CYS A 146 -0.70 14.10 10.69
C CYS A 146 -1.45 14.78 9.52
N THR A 147 -1.03 15.99 9.15
CA THR A 147 -1.58 16.69 7.98
C THR A 147 -0.93 16.25 6.68
N GLN A 148 0.29 15.72 6.75
CA GLN A 148 1.09 15.26 5.61
C GLN A 148 1.98 14.10 6.04
N ALA A 149 2.28 13.19 5.11
CA ALA A 149 3.23 12.11 5.36
C ALA A 149 4.61 12.65 5.76
N PRO A 150 5.43 11.92 6.54
CA PRO A 150 6.80 12.33 6.84
C PRO A 150 7.60 12.66 5.59
N ASN A 151 8.47 13.67 5.64
CA ASN A 151 9.29 14.05 4.48
C ASN A 151 10.40 13.01 4.26
N PRO A 152 10.42 12.29 3.12
CA PRO A 152 11.42 11.27 2.84
C PRO A 152 12.87 11.76 2.93
N ARG A 153 13.11 13.05 2.65
CA ARG A 153 14.45 13.66 2.66
C ARG A 153 15.08 13.73 4.05
N THR A 154 14.32 13.54 5.12
CA THR A 154 14.84 13.57 6.49
C THR A 154 15.31 12.19 6.97
N PHE A 155 15.18 11.15 6.15
CA PHE A 155 15.60 9.80 6.45
C PHE A 155 16.97 9.54 5.82
N ASN A 156 18.03 9.67 6.61
CA ASN A 156 19.35 9.26 6.15
C ASN A 156 19.40 7.73 5.99
N PRO A 157 20.00 7.22 4.89
CA PRO A 157 20.33 5.80 4.76
C PRO A 157 21.27 5.32 5.87
#